data_AF-A0A351BNI8-F1
#
_entry.id   AF-A0A351BNI8-F1
#
_cell.length_a   1.000
_cell.length_b   1.000
_cell.length_c   1.000
_cell.angle_alpha   90.00
_cell.angle_beta   90.00
_cell.angle_gamma   90.00
#
_symmetry.space_group_name_H-M   'P 1'
#
loop_
_entity.id
_entity.type
_entity.pdbx_description
1 polymer ?
#
loop_
_entity_poly.entity_id
_entity_poly.type
_entity_poly.pdbx_seq_one_letter_code
_entity_poly.pdbx_strand_id
1 'polypeptide(L)'
;ILAFDAAEARTLTAGPCIRCGSCTRACPMGLLPLEMASRIGVGDLDSAASFGLSDCISCGCCAYVCPAHIPLVQFFSHAKGELSARERSRLRNDATRRLAEDRAARLAREAREKAAASARRKAERDAAKAAAEGGSRPLSMRIADTTSEAAT
;
A
#
# COMPACT_ATOMS: atom_id res chain seq x y z
N ILE A 1 11.88 -5.96 41.91
CA ILE A 1 11.94 -7.01 40.87
C ILE A 1 11.79 -8.33 41.62
N LEU A 2 10.79 -9.15 41.29
CA LEU A 2 10.67 -10.51 41.81
C LEU A 2 11.53 -11.41 40.91
N ALA A 3 12.50 -12.12 41.50
CA ALA A 3 13.36 -13.07 40.79
C ALA A 3 13.11 -14.45 41.40
N PHE A 4 12.38 -15.29 40.68
CA PHE A 4 12.16 -16.69 41.05
C PHE A 4 13.39 -17.52 40.68
N ASP A 5 13.78 -18.44 41.55
CA ASP A 5 14.76 -19.45 41.19
C ASP A 5 14.17 -20.53 40.27
N ALA A 6 15.01 -21.44 39.77
CA ALA A 6 14.57 -22.49 38.85
C ALA A 6 13.60 -23.50 39.48
N ALA A 7 13.64 -23.69 40.81
CA ALA A 7 12.72 -24.57 41.52
C ALA A 7 11.35 -23.90 41.73
N GLU A 8 11.33 -22.57 41.87
CA GLU A 8 10.12 -21.76 42.06
C GLU A 8 9.39 -21.46 40.75
N ALA A 9 10.11 -21.39 39.62
CA ALA A 9 9.56 -20.96 38.33
C ALA A 9 8.45 -21.86 37.73
N ARG A 10 8.25 -23.07 38.26
CA ARG A 10 7.23 -24.06 37.80
C ARG A 10 7.06 -24.08 36.27
N THR A 11 8.16 -24.25 35.55
CA THR A 11 8.16 -24.33 34.09
C THR A 11 7.61 -25.69 33.65
N LEU A 12 6.37 -25.71 33.18
CA LEU A 12 5.71 -26.92 32.70
C LEU A 12 5.99 -27.12 31.21
N THR A 13 6.39 -28.33 30.83
CA THR A 13 6.62 -28.68 29.43
C THR A 13 5.29 -28.91 28.72
N ALA A 14 5.11 -28.28 27.56
CA ALA A 14 3.92 -28.48 26.73
C ALA A 14 3.89 -29.91 26.17
N GLY A 15 2.77 -30.60 26.37
CA GLY A 15 2.49 -31.93 25.84
C GLY A 15 1.53 -31.93 24.64
N PRO A 16 1.28 -33.11 24.03
CA PRO A 16 0.32 -33.23 22.94
C PRO A 16 -1.12 -32.98 23.40
N CYS A 17 -1.94 -32.38 22.53
CA CYS A 17 -3.34 -32.14 22.83
C CYS A 17 -4.14 -33.45 22.88
N ILE A 18 -4.83 -33.70 24.00
CA ILE A 18 -5.72 -34.87 24.19
C ILE A 18 -7.20 -34.58 23.85
N ARG A 19 -7.51 -33.42 23.25
CA ARG A 19 -8.87 -33.01 22.85
C ARG A 19 -9.94 -33.06 23.96
N CYS A 20 -9.57 -32.70 25.20
CA CYS A 20 -10.49 -32.70 26.36
C CYS A 20 -11.60 -31.62 26.35
N GLY A 21 -11.50 -30.62 25.49
CA GLY A 21 -12.48 -29.52 25.39
C GLY A 21 -12.52 -28.54 26.57
N SER A 22 -11.57 -28.59 27.51
CA SER A 22 -11.56 -27.65 28.65
C SER A 22 -11.37 -26.19 28.21
N CYS A 23 -10.63 -25.96 27.13
CA CYS A 23 -10.34 -24.63 26.62
C CYS A 23 -11.57 -23.90 26.07
N THR A 24 -12.54 -24.61 25.47
CA THR A 24 -13.78 -24.01 24.97
C THR A 24 -14.73 -23.67 26.12
N ARG A 25 -14.87 -24.57 27.11
CA ARG A 25 -15.71 -24.34 28.30
C ARG A 25 -15.22 -23.18 29.17
N ALA A 26 -13.92 -22.97 29.27
CA ALA A 26 -13.33 -21.89 30.05
C ALA A 26 -13.24 -20.55 29.30
N CYS A 27 -13.56 -20.51 28.01
CA CYS A 27 -13.44 -19.28 27.22
C CYS A 27 -14.61 -18.33 27.54
N PRO A 28 -14.35 -17.10 28.06
CA PRO A 28 -15.42 -16.15 28.38
C PRO A 28 -16.13 -15.62 27.13
N MET A 29 -15.48 -15.71 25.96
CA MET A 29 -16.02 -15.27 24.67
C MET A 29 -16.72 -16.41 23.90
N GLY A 30 -16.73 -17.64 24.43
CA GLY A 30 -17.32 -18.79 23.74
C GLY A 30 -16.62 -19.20 22.43
N LEU A 31 -15.35 -18.85 22.27
CA LEU A 31 -14.57 -19.16 21.06
C LEU A 31 -14.16 -20.64 20.98
N LEU A 32 -13.58 -21.04 19.85
CA LEU A 32 -13.00 -22.37 19.65
C LEU A 32 -11.46 -22.33 19.59
N PRO A 33 -10.75 -22.28 20.75
CA PRO A 33 -9.29 -22.21 20.80
C PRO A 33 -8.57 -23.33 20.05
N LEU A 34 -9.14 -24.54 20.02
CA LEU A 34 -8.50 -25.68 19.35
C LEU A 34 -8.42 -25.49 17.84
N GLU A 35 -9.53 -25.07 17.21
CA GLU A 35 -9.60 -24.83 15.76
C GLU A 35 -8.72 -23.64 15.38
N MET A 36 -8.76 -22.57 16.18
CA MET A 36 -7.90 -21.41 15.98
C MET A 36 -6.41 -21.80 16.06
N ALA A 37 -6.01 -22.58 17.07
CA ALA A 37 -4.63 -23.01 17.24
C ALA A 37 -4.16 -23.93 16.11
N SER A 38 -5.02 -24.82 15.62
CA SER A 38 -4.71 -25.68 14.48
C SER A 38 -4.45 -24.88 13.20
N ARG A 39 -5.25 -23.84 12.94
CA ARG A 39 -5.10 -22.96 11.77
C ARG A 39 -3.84 -22.10 11.86
N ILE A 40 -3.56 -21.56 13.06
CA ILE A 40 -2.33 -20.82 13.32
C ILE A 40 -1.10 -21.73 13.14
N GLY A 41 -1.18 -22.99 13.56
CA GLY A 41 -0.10 -23.97 13.42
C GLY A 41 0.29 -24.26 11.97
N VAL A 42 -0.65 -24.14 11.02
CA VAL A 42 -0.39 -24.28 9.57
C VAL A 42 -0.13 -22.93 8.88
N GLY A 43 -0.09 -21.81 9.62
CA GLY A 43 0.14 -20.47 9.09
C GLY A 43 -1.09 -19.80 8.45
N ASP A 44 -2.27 -20.42 8.55
CA ASP A 44 -3.53 -19.89 8.01
C ASP A 44 -4.18 -18.91 9.00
N LEU A 45 -3.62 -17.70 9.07
CA LEU A 45 -4.09 -16.65 9.99
C LEU A 45 -5.42 -16.03 9.56
N ASP A 46 -5.71 -16.01 8.26
CA ASP A 46 -6.93 -15.43 7.72
C ASP A 46 -8.14 -16.29 8.09
N SER A 47 -8.02 -17.61 8.00
CA SER A 47 -9.03 -18.50 8.54
C SER A 47 -9.06 -18.51 10.07
N ALA A 48 -7.94 -18.29 10.76
CA ALA A 48 -7.98 -18.13 12.21
C ALA A 48 -8.80 -16.89 12.61
N ALA A 49 -8.69 -15.80 11.84
CA ALA A 49 -9.49 -14.59 12.02
C ALA A 49 -10.99 -14.85 11.84
N SER A 50 -11.40 -15.62 10.82
CA SER A 50 -12.82 -15.97 10.63
C SER A 50 -13.41 -16.84 11.74
N PHE A 51 -12.58 -17.57 12.49
CA PHE A 51 -12.96 -18.34 13.67
C PHE A 51 -12.95 -17.53 14.99
N GLY A 52 -12.77 -16.20 14.91
CA GLY A 52 -12.85 -15.31 16.07
C GLY A 52 -11.51 -15.00 16.73
N LEU A 53 -10.38 -15.16 16.02
CA LEU A 53 -9.07 -14.69 16.52
C LEU A 53 -9.03 -13.18 16.77
N SER A 54 -9.76 -12.38 16.00
CA SER A 54 -9.90 -10.94 16.23
C SER A 54 -10.52 -10.63 17.60
N ASP A 55 -11.48 -11.45 18.02
CA ASP A 55 -12.33 -11.24 19.20
C ASP A 55 -11.68 -11.80 20.47
N CYS A 56 -10.61 -12.57 20.32
CA CYS A 56 -9.81 -13.05 21.43
C CYS A 56 -9.18 -11.86 22.20
N ILE A 57 -9.50 -11.77 23.49
CA ILE A 57 -9.00 -10.75 24.43
C ILE A 57 -7.71 -11.17 25.16
N SER A 58 -7.11 -12.31 24.80
CA SER A 58 -5.89 -12.84 25.43
C SER A 58 -5.97 -13.00 26.95
N CYS A 59 -7.14 -13.40 27.48
CA CYS A 59 -7.38 -13.54 28.92
C CYS A 59 -6.57 -14.64 29.65
N GLY A 60 -5.94 -15.58 28.94
CA GLY A 60 -5.14 -16.63 29.58
C GLY A 60 -5.90 -17.91 29.97
N CYS A 61 -7.24 -17.86 30.07
CA CYS A 61 -8.04 -18.96 30.65
C CYS A 61 -7.80 -20.31 29.95
N CYS A 62 -7.73 -20.31 28.62
CA CYS A 62 -7.55 -21.55 27.84
C CYS A 62 -6.17 -22.21 28.03
N ALA A 63 -5.11 -21.42 28.28
CA ALA A 63 -3.78 -21.96 28.57
C ALA A 63 -3.69 -22.48 30.00
N TYR A 64 -4.33 -21.79 30.96
CA TYR A 64 -4.33 -22.16 32.36
C TYR A 64 -5.06 -23.48 32.65
N VAL A 65 -6.25 -23.69 32.05
CA VAL A 65 -7.04 -24.91 32.27
C VAL A 65 -6.57 -26.11 31.45
N CYS A 66 -5.55 -25.95 30.60
CA CYS A 66 -5.12 -27.00 29.69
C CYS A 66 -4.31 -28.07 30.45
N PRO A 67 -4.76 -29.34 30.51
CA PRO A 67 -4.00 -30.40 31.18
C PRO A 67 -2.68 -30.73 30.46
N ALA A 68 -2.57 -30.38 29.17
CA ALA A 68 -1.37 -30.56 28.37
C ALA A 68 -0.42 -29.34 28.43
N HIS A 69 -0.74 -28.31 29.22
CA HIS A 69 0.06 -27.08 29.38
C HIS A 69 0.43 -26.40 28.05
N ILE A 70 -0.47 -26.46 27.07
CA ILE A 70 -0.25 -25.85 25.75
C ILE A 70 -0.39 -24.34 25.87
N PRO A 71 0.60 -23.53 25.43
CA PRO A 71 0.58 -22.08 25.55
C PRO A 71 -0.31 -21.42 24.48
N LEU A 72 -1.61 -21.74 24.47
CA LEU A 72 -2.57 -21.28 23.46
C LEU A 72 -2.59 -19.75 23.32
N VAL A 73 -2.47 -19.03 24.43
CA VAL A 73 -2.50 -17.55 24.46
C VAL A 73 -1.30 -16.95 23.74
N GLN A 74 -0.14 -17.61 23.78
CA GLN A 74 1.05 -17.16 23.06
C GLN A 74 0.85 -17.30 21.55
N PHE A 75 0.26 -18.40 21.08
CA PHE A 75 -0.10 -18.58 19.67
C PHE A 75 -1.09 -17.53 19.20
N PHE A 76 -2.14 -17.24 19.99
CA PHE A 76 -3.13 -16.22 19.62
C PHE A 76 -2.53 -14.82 19.61
N SER A 77 -1.70 -14.48 20.59
CA SER A 77 -1.04 -13.18 20.67
C SER A 77 -0.07 -12.98 19.51
N HIS A 78 0.70 -14.01 19.16
CA HIS A 78 1.58 -14.01 18.00
C HIS A 78 0.78 -13.79 16.70
N ALA A 79 -0.26 -14.60 16.48
CA ALA A 79 -1.10 -14.52 15.29
C ALA A 79 -1.80 -13.15 15.14
N LYS A 80 -2.32 -12.60 16.24
CA LYS A 80 -2.91 -11.25 16.26
C LYS A 80 -1.87 -10.16 15.98
N GLY A 81 -0.65 -10.35 16.49
CA GLY A 81 0.50 -9.49 16.21
C GLY A 81 0.89 -9.48 14.74
N GLU A 82 0.94 -10.65 14.10
CA GLU A 82 1.18 -10.77 12.66
C GLU A 82 0.09 -10.11 11.82
N LEU A 83 -1.19 -10.38 12.11
CA LEU A 83 -2.32 -9.75 11.41
C LEU A 83 -2.25 -8.23 11.54
N SER A 84 -1.98 -7.73 12.74
CA SER A 84 -1.83 -6.29 12.98
C SER A 84 -0.62 -5.71 12.25
N ALA A 85 0.49 -6.44 12.15
CA ALA A 85 1.67 -6.01 11.41
C ALA A 85 1.40 -5.94 9.90
N ARG A 86 0.70 -6.94 9.35
CA ARG A 86 0.24 -6.95 7.94
C ARG A 86 -0.64 -5.74 7.65
N GLU A 87 -1.62 -5.46 8.52
CA GLU A 87 -2.53 -4.33 8.35
C GLU A 87 -1.79 -2.99 8.45
N ARG A 88 -0.91 -2.81 9.44
CA ARG A 88 -0.07 -1.59 9.54
C ARG A 88 0.79 -1.37 8.30
N SER A 89 1.39 -2.44 7.76
CA SER A 89 2.19 -2.38 6.53
C SER A 89 1.33 -1.94 5.33
N ARG A 90 0.13 -2.54 5.20
CA ARG A 90 -0.83 -2.17 4.15
C ARG A 90 -1.24 -0.71 4.24
N LEU A 91 -1.66 -0.24 5.40
CA LEU A 91 -2.06 1.16 5.61
C LEU A 91 -0.92 2.14 5.29
N ARG A 92 0.32 1.80 5.67
CA ARG A 92 1.50 2.59 5.32
C ARG A 92 1.72 2.67 3.81
N ASN A 93 1.67 1.53 3.12
CA ASN A 93 1.85 1.46 1.68
C ASN A 93 0.75 2.21 0.92
N ASP A 94 -0.50 2.07 1.37
CA ASP A 94 -1.65 2.77 0.81
C ASP A 94 -1.53 4.29 1.01
N ALA A 95 -1.06 4.74 2.18
CA ALA A 95 -0.81 6.16 2.43
C ALA A 95 0.32 6.70 1.54
N THR A 96 1.43 5.98 1.40
CA THR A 96 2.53 6.36 0.50
C THR A 96 2.08 6.42 -0.95
N ARG A 97 1.27 5.45 -1.40
CA ARG A 97 0.73 5.41 -2.76
C ARG A 97 -0.14 6.65 -3.04
N ARG A 98 -1.06 6.99 -2.13
CA ARG A 98 -1.93 8.18 -2.27
C ARG A 98 -1.12 9.48 -2.40
N LEU A 99 -0.10 9.66 -1.55
CA LEU A 99 0.76 10.85 -1.63
C LEU A 99 1.53 10.95 -2.96
N ALA A 100 1.96 9.81 -3.51
CA ALA A 100 2.62 9.76 -4.80
C ALA A 100 1.65 10.10 -5.95
N GLU A 101 0.43 9.56 -5.92
CA GLU A 101 -0.63 9.84 -6.88
C GLU A 101 -1.00 11.34 -6.88
N ASP A 102 -1.17 11.95 -5.71
CA ASP A 102 -1.48 13.37 -5.56
C ASP A 102 -0.37 14.26 -6.15
N ARG A 103 0.90 13.91 -5.88
CA ARG A 103 2.06 14.63 -6.42
C ARG A 103 2.13 14.49 -7.95
N ALA A 104 1.90 13.30 -8.48
CA ALA A 104 1.87 13.06 -9.93
C ALA A 104 0.75 13.87 -10.62
N ALA A 105 -0.43 13.94 -10.01
CA ALA A 105 -1.55 14.72 -10.52
C ALA A 105 -1.23 16.22 -10.58
N ARG A 106 -0.59 16.77 -9.54
CA ARG A 106 -0.15 18.18 -9.52
C ARG A 106 0.86 18.48 -10.62
N LEU A 107 1.92 17.66 -10.72
CA LEU A 107 2.96 17.84 -11.74
C LEU A 107 2.41 17.72 -13.17
N ALA A 108 1.45 16.80 -13.40
CA ALA A 108 0.82 16.65 -14.70
C ALA A 108 -0.02 17.87 -15.09
N ARG A 109 -0.69 18.55 -14.14
CA ARG A 109 -1.39 19.82 -14.40
C ARG A 109 -0.42 20.91 -14.80
N GLU A 110 0.62 21.12 -13.99
CA GLU A 110 1.65 22.14 -14.26
C GLU A 110 2.39 21.88 -15.59
N ALA A 111 2.69 20.62 -15.93
CA ALA A 111 3.34 20.26 -17.18
C ALA A 111 2.43 20.55 -18.40
N ARG A 112 1.13 20.26 -18.30
CA ARG A 112 0.16 20.58 -19.37
C ARG A 112 0.04 22.08 -19.60
N GLU A 113 -0.02 22.87 -18.53
CA GLU A 113 -0.05 24.33 -18.61
C GLU A 113 1.23 24.89 -19.24
N LYS A 114 2.40 24.42 -18.80
CA LYS A 114 3.70 24.83 -19.35
C LYS A 114 3.86 24.40 -20.82
N ALA A 115 3.41 23.21 -21.19
CA ALA A 115 3.42 22.74 -22.58
C ALA A 115 2.48 23.54 -23.48
N ALA A 116 1.28 23.88 -23.00
CA ALA A 116 0.35 24.75 -23.73
C ALA A 116 0.91 26.17 -23.90
N ALA A 117 1.54 26.73 -22.87
CA ALA A 117 2.17 28.04 -22.93
C ALA A 117 3.39 28.06 -23.88
N SER A 118 4.24 27.02 -23.85
CA SER A 118 5.39 26.93 -24.75
C SER A 118 4.97 26.67 -26.20
N ALA A 119 3.92 25.88 -26.43
CA ALA A 119 3.33 25.68 -27.75
C ALA A 119 2.73 26.98 -28.32
N ARG A 120 1.99 27.75 -27.52
CA ARG A 120 1.48 29.09 -27.90
C ARG A 120 2.62 30.03 -28.25
N ARG A 121 3.63 30.16 -27.37
CA ARG A 121 4.82 30.98 -27.63
C ARG A 121 5.61 30.51 -28.86
N LYS A 122 5.62 29.21 -29.16
CA LYS A 122 6.26 28.68 -30.38
C LYS A 122 5.44 29.06 -31.63
N ALA A 123 4.12 28.85 -31.61
CA ALA A 123 3.24 29.22 -32.71
C ALA A 123 3.28 30.73 -33.02
N GLU A 124 3.31 31.59 -32.00
CA GLU A 124 3.46 33.04 -32.17
C GLU A 124 4.79 33.43 -32.83
N ARG A 125 5.91 32.82 -32.40
CA ARG A 125 7.23 33.05 -33.02
C ARG A 125 7.31 32.54 -34.45
N ASP A 126 6.74 31.37 -34.72
CA ASP A 126 6.75 30.77 -36.05
C ASP A 126 5.86 31.58 -37.01
N ALA A 127 4.72 32.10 -36.54
CA ALA A 127 3.86 33.03 -37.30
C ALA A 127 4.54 34.39 -37.55
N ALA A 128 5.27 34.94 -36.56
CA ALA A 128 6.04 36.17 -36.74
C ALA A 128 7.18 36.00 -37.75
N LYS A 129 7.83 34.83 -37.78
CA LYS A 129 8.84 34.49 -38.79
C LYS A 129 8.22 34.37 -40.19
N ALA A 130 7.09 33.68 -40.32
CA ALA A 130 6.39 33.55 -41.60
C ALA A 130 5.91 34.92 -42.15
N ALA A 131 5.49 35.84 -41.27
CA ALA A 131 5.12 37.21 -41.66
C ALA A 131 6.34 38.06 -42.10
N ALA A 132 7.52 37.84 -41.49
CA ALA A 132 8.76 38.49 -41.90
C ALA A 132 9.30 37.95 -43.24
N GLU A 133 9.14 36.65 -43.51
CA GLU A 133 9.55 36.00 -44.76
C GLU A 133 8.57 36.28 -45.93
N GLY A 134 7.29 36.57 -45.66
CA GLY A 134 6.31 37.00 -46.67
C GLY A 134 6.50 38.44 -47.21
N GLY A 135 7.45 39.20 -46.66
CA GLY A 135 7.74 40.59 -47.05
C GLY A 135 8.77 40.74 -48.18
N SER A 136 9.40 39.67 -48.67
CA SER A 136 10.40 39.74 -49.75
C SER A 136 9.86 39.19 -51.07
N ARG A 137 9.00 39.95 -51.75
CA ARG A 137 8.84 39.79 -53.21
C ARG A 137 10.14 40.24 -53.87
N PRO A 138 10.88 39.38 -54.59
CA PRO A 138 12.15 39.78 -55.20
C PRO A 138 11.89 40.84 -56.28
N LEU A 139 12.67 41.92 -56.24
CA LEU A 139 12.62 43.06 -57.17
C LEU A 139 13.03 42.70 -58.62
N SER A 140 13.39 41.45 -58.90
CA SER A 140 13.95 41.00 -60.20
C SER A 140 12.91 40.75 -61.30
N MET A 141 11.61 40.82 -61.03
CA MET A 141 10.56 40.61 -62.06
C MET A 141 9.91 41.90 -62.58
N ARG A 142 10.38 43.09 -62.17
CA ARG A 142 9.85 44.38 -62.67
C ARG A 142 10.68 45.04 -63.78
N ILE A 143 11.84 44.49 -64.13
CA ILE A 143 12.74 45.07 -65.15
C ILE A 143 12.58 44.40 -66.52
N ALA A 144 11.83 43.30 -66.62
CA ALA A 144 11.60 42.61 -67.90
C ALA A 144 10.44 43.19 -68.72
N ASP A 145 9.48 43.88 -68.11
CA ASP A 145 8.27 44.36 -68.82
C ASP A 145 8.43 45.78 -69.43
N THR A 146 9.47 46.55 -69.09
CA THR A 146 9.61 47.95 -69.58
C THR A 146 10.55 48.12 -70.78
N THR A 147 11.23 47.08 -71.26
CA THR A 147 12.13 47.16 -72.43
C THR A 147 11.53 46.62 -73.73
N SER A 148 10.26 46.20 -73.72
CA SER A 148 9.53 45.78 -74.94
C SER A 148 8.65 46.87 -75.56
N GLU A 149 8.47 48.03 -74.91
CA GLU A 149 7.52 49.08 -75.36
C GLU A 149 8.19 50.36 -75.89
N ALA A 150 9.51 50.35 -76.13
CA ALA A 150 10.28 51.47 -76.69
C ALA A 150 11.05 51.11 -77.97
N ALA A 151 10.50 50.21 -78.79
CA ALA A 151 10.97 49.93 -80.14
C ALA A 151 9.78 49.98 -81.12
N THR A 152 9.34 51.19 -81.45
CA THR A 152 8.65 51.55 -82.70
C THR A 152 9.01 52.98 -83.05
#